data_AF-A0A7J9T903-F1
#
_entry.id   AF-A0A7J9T903-F1
#
_cell.length_a   1.000
_cell.length_b   1.000
_cell.length_c   1.000
_cell.angle_alpha   90.00
_cell.angle_beta   90.00
_cell.angle_gamma   90.00
#
_symmetry.space_group_name_H-M   'P 1'
#
loop_
_entity.id
_entity.type
_entity.pdbx_description
1 polymer ?
#
loop_
_entity_poly.entity_id
_entity_poly.type
_entity_poly.pdbx_seq_one_letter_code
_entity_poly.pdbx_strand_id
1 'polypeptide(L)' 'MTSVQVNIRTTPFLAKELDVIVKEGYFRNRTEAVNEAIRLLIRRYELSKIKASIESIREDTEKYPELSDVVESMREEEDG' A
#
# COMPACT_ATOMS: atom_id res chain seq x y z
N MET A 1 26.33 10.60 4.21
CA MET A 1 25.11 10.28 3.43
C MET A 1 25.10 11.16 2.20
N THR A 2 24.96 10.57 1.02
CA THR A 2 24.73 11.32 -0.22
C THR A 2 23.32 11.91 -0.18
N SER A 3 23.19 13.21 -0.44
CA SER A 3 21.90 13.86 -0.60
C SER A 3 21.66 14.14 -2.08
N VAL A 4 20.42 14.00 -2.53
CA VAL A 4 19.99 14.31 -3.90
C VAL A 4 19.03 15.49 -3.80
N GLN A 5 19.26 16.53 -4.62
CA GLN A 5 18.36 17.68 -4.68
C GLN A 5 17.22 17.41 -5.66
N VAL A 6 15.98 17.61 -5.21
CA VAL A 6 14.78 17.50 -6.02
C VAL A 6 14.09 18.87 -6.07
N ASN A 7 13.78 19.34 -7.28
CA ASN A 7 12.99 20.57 -7.47
C ASN A 7 11.55 20.20 -7.81
N ILE A 8 10.59 20.75 -7.05
CA ILE A 8 9.17 20.37 -7.13
C ILE A 8 8.33 21.63 -7.33
N ARG A 9 7.47 21.62 -8.35
CA ARG A 9 6.39 22.60 -8.47
C ARG A 9 5.22 22.17 -7.60
N THR A 10 4.72 23.09 -6.78
CA THR A 10 3.59 22.84 -5.87
C THR A 10 2.66 24.05 -5.82
N THR A 11 1.49 23.90 -5.21
CA THR A 11 0.55 25.00 -5.05
C THR A 11 0.95 25.89 -3.86
N PRO A 12 0.58 27.19 -3.88
CA PRO A 12 0.83 28.08 -2.73
C PRO A 12 0.20 27.56 -1.44
N PHE A 13 -0.96 26.91 -1.55
CA PHE A 13 -1.65 26.29 -0.42
C PHE A 13 -0.79 25.20 0.22
N LEU A 14 -0.28 24.23 -0.55
CA LEU A 14 0.54 23.14 -0.01
C LEU A 14 1.85 23.64 0.59
N ALA A 15 2.47 24.64 -0.01
CA ALA A 15 3.67 25.26 0.55
C ALA A 15 3.38 25.93 1.90
N LYS A 16 2.22 26.58 2.04
CA LYS A 16 1.78 27.21 3.30
C LYS A 16 1.48 26.18 4.38
N GLU A 17 0.77 25.10 4.06
CA GLU A 17 0.48 24.04 5.03
C GLU A 17 1.77 23.36 5.51
N LEU A 18 2.73 23.12 4.60
CA LEU A 18 4.06 22.63 4.95
C LEU A 18 4.79 23.57 5.93
N ASP A 19 4.64 24.88 5.77
CA ASP A 19 5.22 25.86 6.70
C ASP A 19 4.55 25.84 8.07
N VAL A 20 3.23 25.67 8.12
CA VAL A 20 2.48 25.60 9.38
C VAL A 20 2.96 24.42 10.20
N ILE A 21 3.03 23.21 9.62
CA ILE A 21 3.46 22.01 10.37
C ILE A 21 4.91 22.10 10.86
N VAL A 22 5.80 22.77 10.12
CA VAL A 22 7.18 23.02 10.56
C VAL A 22 7.20 24.05 11.70
N LYS A 23 6.41 25.13 11.60
CA LYS A 23 6.31 26.15 12.65
C LYS A 23 5.71 25.62 13.95
N GLU A 24 4.79 24.68 13.86
CA GLU A 24 4.17 24.00 15.01
C GLU A 24 5.13 22.99 15.67
N GLY A 25 6.30 22.74 15.07
CA GLY A 25 7.35 21.92 15.68
C GLY A 25 7.22 20.42 15.41
N TYR A 26 6.29 19.98 14.56
CA TYR A 26 6.18 18.57 14.15
C TYR A 26 7.42 18.09 13.38
N PHE A 27 8.09 19.01 12.68
CA PHE A 27 9.31 18.76 11.94
C PHE A 27 10.31 19.90 12.14
N ARG A 28 11.61 19.59 12.13
CA ARG A 28 12.70 20.56 12.33
C ARG A 28 12.82 21.54 11.16
N ASN A 29 12.48 21.09 9.94
CA ASN A 29 12.54 21.89 8.73
C ASN A 29 11.70 21.28 7.59
N ARG A 30 11.53 22.04 6.50
CA ARG A 30 10.79 21.60 5.30
C ARG A 30 11.36 20.32 4.68
N THR A 31 12.69 20.15 4.68
CA THR A 31 13.33 18.96 4.09
C THR A 31 12.92 17.70 4.84
N GLU A 32 12.88 17.75 6.16
CA GLU A 32 12.43 16.62 6.98
C GLU A 32 10.96 16.28 6.72
N ALA A 33 10.09 17.29 6.71
CA ALA A 33 8.67 17.12 6.44
C ALA A 33 8.39 16.55 5.03
N VAL A 34 9.09 17.05 4.01
CA VAL A 34 8.96 16.56 2.63
C VAL A 34 9.47 15.12 2.49
N ASN A 35 10.60 14.79 3.11
CA ASN A 35 11.10 13.43 3.11
C ASN A 35 10.12 12.46 3.77
N GLU A 36 9.48 12.86 4.88
CA GLU A 36 8.47 12.05 5.53
C GLU A 36 7.21 11.88 4.67
N ALA A 37 6.74 12.95 4.02
CA ALA A 37 5.63 12.86 3.08
C ALA A 37 5.92 11.88 1.92
N ILE A 38 7.14 11.88 1.38
CA ILE A 38 7.56 10.93 0.33
C ILE A 38 7.57 9.49 0.86
N ARG A 39 8.08 9.25 2.08
CA ARG A 39 8.05 7.90 2.69
C ARG A 39 6.63 7.39 2.89
N LEU A 40 5.74 8.25 3.41
CA LEU A 40 4.33 7.91 3.60
C LEU A 40 3.65 7.57 2.28
N LEU A 41 3.95 8.33 1.22
CA LEU A 41 3.44 8.07 -0.12
C LEU A 41 3.91 6.71 -0.65
N ILE A 42 5.22 6.41 -0.57
CA ILE A 42 5.79 5.14 -1.01
C ILE A 42 5.12 3.98 -0.27
N ARG A 43 5.07 4.05 1.06
CA ARG A 43 4.46 3.01 1.91
C ARG A 43 3.00 2.77 1.57
N ARG A 44 2.24 3.84 1.29
CA ARG A 44 0.83 3.73 0.87
C ARG A 44 0.69 2.93 -0.42
N TYR A 45 1.55 3.17 -1.41
CA TYR A 45 1.50 2.43 -2.68
C TYR A 45 1.96 0.98 -2.54
N GLU A 46 2.97 0.70 -1.71
CA GLU A 46 3.39 -0.67 -1.41
C GLU A 46 2.27 -1.47 -0.74
N LEU A 47 1.61 -0.89 0.27
CA LEU A 47 0.44 -1.51 0.91
C LEU A 47 -0.71 -1.75 -0.06
N SER A 48 -0.94 -0.82 -0.98
CA SER A 48 -1.99 -0.96 -2.00
C SER A 48 -1.69 -2.11 -2.97
N LYS A 49 -0.42 -2.31 -3.34
CA LYS A 49 0.00 -3.46 -4.16
C LYS A 49 -0.22 -4.78 -3.43
N ILE A 50 0.17 -4.86 -2.16
CA ILE A 50 -0.04 -6.06 -1.34
C ILE A 50 -1.53 -6.38 -1.24
N LYS A 51 -2.37 -5.37 -1.01
CA LYS A 51 -3.83 -5.56 -0.96
C LYS A 51 -4.38 -6.13 -2.27
N ALA A 52 -3.97 -5.57 -3.41
CA ALA A 52 -4.36 -6.08 -4.72
C ALA A 52 -3.90 -7.54 -4.95
N SER A 53 -2.70 -7.90 -4.49
CA SER A 53 -2.21 -9.29 -4.56
C SER A 53 -3.00 -10.25 -3.67
N ILE A 54 -3.44 -9.82 -2.49
CA ILE A 54 -4.30 -10.63 -1.62
C ILE A 54 -5.67 -10.84 -2.27
N GLU A 55 -6.25 -9.80 -2.86
CA GLU A 55 -7.52 -9.88 -3.58
C GLU A 55 -7.41 -10.82 -4.79
N SER A 56 -6.33 -10.76 -5.58
CA SER A 56 -6.14 -11.67 -6.70
C SER A 56 -5.97 -13.13 -6.28
N ILE A 57 -5.25 -13.40 -5.18
CA ILE A 57 -5.13 -14.76 -4.64
C ILE A 57 -6.51 -15.29 -4.23
N ARG A 58 -7.34 -14.45 -3.60
CA ARG A 58 -8.68 -14.84 -3.18
C ARG A 58 -9.56 -15.20 -4.39
N GLU A 59 -9.58 -14.36 -5.42
CA GLU A 59 -10.34 -14.61 -6.67
C GLU A 59 -9.87 -15.89 -7.38
N ASP A 60 -8.57 -16.19 -7.35
CA ASP A 60 -8.05 -17.42 -7.92
C ASP A 60 -8.41 -18.65 -7.06
N THR A 61 -8.48 -18.51 -5.73
CA THR A 61 -8.88 -19.60 -4.82
C THR A 61 -10.39 -19.88 -4.82
N GLU A 62 -11.25 -18.89 -5.10
CA GLU A 62 -12.71 -19.07 -5.21
C GLU A 62 -13.12 -19.93 -6.43
N LYS A 63 -12.20 -20.19 -7.38
CA LYS A 63 -12.42 -21.13 -8.50
C LYS A 63 -12.17 -22.59 -8.14
N TYR A 64 -11.55 -22.86 -7.00
CA TYR A 64 -11.32 -24.23 -6.56
C TYR A 64 -12.53 -24.71 -5.75
N PRO A 65 -13.04 -25.93 -6.02
CA PRO A 65 -14.06 -26.52 -5.16
C PRO A 65 -13.57 -26.59 -3.72
N GLU A 66 -14.48 -26.40 -2.77
CA GLU A 66 -14.16 -26.56 -1.35
C GLU A 66 -13.63 -27.98 -1.12
N LEU A 67 -12.72 -28.15 -0.16
CA LEU A 67 -12.13 -29.47 0.12
C LEU A 67 -13.21 -30.53 0.43
N SER A 68 -14.35 -30.10 0.99
CA SER A 68 -15.53 -30.95 1.22
C SER A 68 -16.08 -31.53 -0.08
N ASP A 69 -16.20 -30.71 -1.12
CA ASP A 69 -16.83 -31.07 -2.39
C ASP A 69 -15.92 -32.05 -3.15
N VAL A 70 -14.61 -31.85 -3.06
CA VAL A 70 -13.61 -32.79 -3.61
C VAL A 70 -13.67 -34.14 -2.90
N VAL A 71 -13.76 -34.16 -1.57
CA VAL A 71 -13.84 -35.40 -0.77
C VAL A 71 -15.16 -36.15 -1.02
N GLU A 72 -16.25 -35.43 -1.26
CA GLU A 72 -17.56 -36.02 -1.59
C GLU A 72 -17.55 -36.64 -3.00
N SER A 73 -17.01 -35.95 -4.00
CA SER A 73 -16.84 -36.50 -5.37
C SER A 73 -15.97 -37.75 -5.42
N MET A 74 -14.91 -37.83 -4.61
CA MET A 74 -14.05 -39.02 -4.53
C MET A 74 -14.77 -40.24 -3.92
N ARG A 75 -15.72 -40.02 -3.01
CA ARG A 75 -16.52 -41.11 -2.43
C ARG A 75 -17.58 -41.63 -3.40
N GLU A 76 -18.19 -40.73 -4.17
CA GLU A 76 -19.18 -41.11 -5.19
C GLU A 76 -18.56 -41.92 -6.34
N GLU A 77 -17.28 -41.70 -6.65
CA GLU A 77 -16.54 -42.49 -7.66
C GLU A 77 -16.06 -43.87 -7.15
N GLU A 78 -15.92 -44.08 -5.83
CA GLU A 78 -15.54 -45.39 -5.25
C GLU A 78 -16.72 -46.35 -5.06
N ASP A 79 -17.96 -45.83 -4.98
CA ASP A 79 -19.18 -46.61 -4.75
C ASP A 79 -19.91 -47.03 -6.06
N GLY A 80 -19.31 -46.81 -7.24
CA GLY A 80 -19.84 -47.18 -8.58
C GLY A 80 -19.16 -48.37 -9.23
#